data_AF-A0A7C2EUH1-F1
#
_entry.id   AF-A0A7C2EUH1-F1
#
_cell.length_a   1.000
_cell.length_b   1.000
_cell.length_c   1.000
_cell.angle_alpha   90.00
_cell.angle_beta   90.00
_cell.angle_gamma   90.00
#
_symmetry.space_group_name_H-M   'P 1'
#
loop_
_entity.id
_entity.type
_entity.pdbx_description
1 polymer ?
#
loop_
_entity_poly.entity_id
_entity_poly.type
_entity_poly.pdbx_seq_one_letter_code
_entity_poly.pdbx_strand_id
1 'polypeptide(L)'
;MMNQMTLRGRIRGRTIELEQEPPLPDGTPVEVELRPSAAEPLFERLYALWRLTSTEPLPSLQEACQQAAQALVPKKASQLIQAMRQE
;
A
#
# COMPACT_ATOMS: atom_id res chain seq x y z
N MET A 1 29.93 -8.94 -12.73
CA MET A 1 28.64 -9.12 -12.06
C MET A 1 28.63 -8.23 -10.83
N MET A 2 27.74 -7.24 -10.75
CA MET A 2 27.59 -6.44 -9.53
C MET A 2 26.65 -7.20 -8.59
N ASN A 3 27.17 -7.74 -7.50
CA ASN A 3 26.34 -8.30 -6.44
C ASN A 3 25.68 -7.12 -5.71
N GLN A 4 24.38 -6.90 -5.95
CA GLN A 4 23.60 -5.90 -5.23
C GLN A 4 23.09 -6.51 -3.92
N MET A 5 23.40 -5.86 -2.79
CA MET A 5 22.83 -6.17 -1.49
C MET A 5 21.73 -5.17 -1.17
N THR A 6 20.59 -5.65 -0.68
CA THR A 6 19.49 -4.79 -0.24
C THR A 6 19.48 -4.71 1.28
N LEU A 7 19.77 -3.53 1.82
CA LEU A 7 19.66 -3.22 3.24
C LEU A 7 18.33 -2.51 3.50
N ARG A 8 17.62 -2.89 4.57
CA ARG A 8 16.36 -2.26 4.99
C ARG A 8 16.55 -1.55 6.31
N GLY A 9 15.92 -0.39 6.45
CA GLY A 9 16.07 0.45 7.63
C GLY A 9 15.08 1.60 7.66
N ARG A 10 15.13 2.37 8.75
CA ARG A 10 14.34 3.57 8.96
C ARG A 10 15.25 4.79 9.05
N ILE A 11 14.84 5.89 8.41
CA ILE A 11 15.55 7.16 8.51
C ILE A 11 15.27 7.79 9.88
N ARG A 12 16.32 8.01 10.67
CA ARG A 12 16.28 8.75 11.94
C ARG A 12 17.25 9.94 11.88
N GLY A 13 16.71 11.13 11.62
CA GLY A 13 17.51 12.33 11.41
C GLY A 13 18.39 12.18 10.16
N ARG A 14 19.70 12.02 10.36
CA ARG A 14 20.68 11.83 9.27
C ARG A 14 21.22 10.40 9.18
N THR A 15 20.70 9.50 9.99
CA THR A 15 21.17 8.11 10.07
C THR A 15 20.09 7.17 9.53
N ILE A 16 20.49 6.15 8.77
CA ILE A 16 19.61 5.04 8.42
C ILE A 16 19.86 3.95 9.45
N GLU A 17 18.91 3.73 10.35
CA GLU A 17 18.97 2.62 11.29
C GLU A 17 18.50 1.35 10.59
N LEU A 18 19.41 0.39 10.41
CA LEU A 18 19.10 -0.86 9.73
C LEU A 18 18.26 -1.77 10.62
N GLU A 19 17.31 -2.49 10.01
CA GLU A 19 16.48 -3.49 10.71
C GLU A 19 17.29 -4.73 11.11
N GLN A 20 18.39 -4.98 10.40
CA GLN A 20 19.33 -6.09 10.62
C GLN A 20 20.75 -5.58 10.45
N GLU A 21 21.67 -6.14 11.24
CA GLU A 21 23.09 -5.81 11.15
C GLU A 21 23.66 -6.29 9.80
N PRO A 22 24.32 -5.41 9.03
CA PRO A 22 24.87 -5.79 7.74
C PRO A 22 26.12 -6.65 7.93
N PRO A 23 26.40 -7.61 7.04
CA PRO A 23 27.63 -8.40 7.05
C PRO A 23 28.81 -7.59 6.44
N LEU A 24 28.84 -6.29 6.69
CA LEU A 24 29.85 -5.35 6.19
C LEU A 24 30.65 -4.83 7.38
N PRO A 25 31.99 -4.75 7.28
CA PRO A 25 32.80 -4.18 8.34
C PRO A 25 32.53 -2.68 8.52
N ASP A 26 32.77 -2.18 9.72
CA ASP A 26 32.66 -0.76 10.04
C ASP A 26 33.52 0.10 9.10
N GLY A 27 32.94 1.22 8.66
CA GLY A 27 33.60 2.14 7.73
C GLY A 27 33.53 1.75 6.25
N THR A 28 32.82 0.66 5.91
CA THR A 28 32.57 0.30 4.51
C THR A 28 31.82 1.43 3.77
N PRO A 29 32.37 1.99 2.68
CA PRO A 29 31.66 3.00 1.89
C PRO A 29 30.51 2.35 1.13
N VAL A 30 29.35 3.00 1.15
CA VAL A 30 28.15 2.55 0.43
C VAL A 30 27.52 3.71 -0.33
N GLU A 31 27.03 3.42 -1.53
CA GLU A 31 26.20 4.34 -2.29
C GLU A 31 24.73 4.02 -2.04
N VAL A 32 23.93 5.05 -1.77
CA VAL A 32 22.49 4.91 -1.53
C VAL A 32 21.74 5.51 -2.71
N GLU A 33 21.04 4.65 -3.46
CA GLU A 33 20.10 5.09 -4.48
C GLU A 33 18.70 5.23 -3.86
N LEU A 34 18.21 6.45 -3.72
CA LEU A 34 16.83 6.68 -3.30
C LEU A 34 15.90 6.45 -4.49
N ARG A 35 15.23 5.29 -4.48
CA ARG A 35 14.11 5.05 -5.38
C ARG A 35 12.85 5.52 -4.67
N PRO A 36 12.20 6.62 -5.11
CA PRO A 36 10.88 6.93 -4.61
C PRO A 36 10.03 5.67 -4.83
N SER A 37 9.47 5.13 -3.75
CA SER A 37 8.43 4.11 -3.89
C SER A 37 7.39 4.78 -4.77
N ALA A 38 7.24 4.30 -6.01
CA ALA A 38 6.06 4.62 -6.78
C ALA A 38 4.91 4.14 -5.89
N ALA A 39 4.21 5.06 -5.22
CA ALA A 39 2.82 4.80 -4.88
C ALA A 39 2.24 4.26 -6.18
N GLU A 40 1.76 3.00 -6.12
CA GLU A 40 1.59 2.16 -7.29
C GLU A 40 1.03 2.97 -8.46
N PRO A 41 1.56 2.84 -9.69
CA PRO A 41 1.03 3.55 -10.85
C PRO A 41 -0.50 3.45 -10.97
N LEU A 42 -1.09 2.40 -10.39
CA LEU A 42 -2.52 2.20 -10.18
C LEU A 42 -3.16 3.30 -9.31
N PHE A 43 -2.61 3.63 -8.14
CA PHE A 43 -3.14 4.67 -7.25
C PHE A 43 -3.15 6.03 -7.94
N GLU A 44 -2.04 6.43 -8.57
CA GLU A 44 -1.96 7.70 -9.30
C GLU A 44 -2.96 7.76 -10.45
N ARG A 45 -3.12 6.65 -11.19
CA ARG A 45 -4.13 6.54 -12.25
C ARG A 45 -5.55 6.62 -11.73
N LEU A 46 -5.86 5.93 -10.62
CA LEU A 46 -7.17 5.95 -9.99
C LEU A 46 -7.50 7.33 -9.42
N TYR A 47 -6.53 8.00 -8.82
CA TYR A 47 -6.67 9.36 -8.30
C TYR A 47 -6.89 10.37 -9.44
N ALA A 48 -6.13 10.26 -10.54
CA ALA A 48 -6.32 11.09 -11.72
C ALA A 48 -7.70 10.87 -12.38
N LEU A 49 -8.14 9.62 -12.50
CA LEU A 49 -9.49 9.30 -12.98
C LEU A 49 -10.55 9.91 -12.07
N TRP A 50 -10.43 9.73 -10.75
CA TRP A 50 -11.35 10.28 -9.77
C TRP A 50 -11.45 11.81 -9.87
N ARG A 51 -10.33 12.52 -9.99
CA ARG A 51 -10.31 13.99 -10.19
C ARG A 51 -11.07 14.45 -11.43
N LEU A 52 -11.10 13.64 -12.48
CA LEU A 52 -11.78 13.97 -13.74
C LEU A 52 -13.27 13.64 -13.70
N THR A 53 -13.68 12.65 -12.88
CA THR A 53 -15.05 12.15 -12.86
C THR A 53 -15.86 12.57 -11.63
N SER A 54 -15.22 13.11 -10.59
CA SER A 54 -15.91 13.46 -9.34
C SER A 54 -16.38 14.91 -9.35
N THR A 55 -17.70 15.10 -9.21
CA THR A 55 -18.33 16.39 -8.88
C THR A 55 -18.56 16.56 -7.38
N GLU A 56 -18.33 15.51 -6.58
CA GLU A 56 -18.57 15.47 -5.14
C GLU A 56 -17.26 15.39 -4.35
N PRO A 57 -17.20 15.97 -3.14
CA PRO A 57 -16.02 15.94 -2.29
C PRO A 57 -15.69 14.50 -1.85
N LEU A 58 -14.40 14.21 -1.64
CA LEU A 58 -13.98 12.91 -1.11
C LEU A 58 -14.61 12.67 0.26
N PRO A 59 -15.15 11.46 0.51
CA PRO A 59 -15.50 11.06 1.86
C PRO A 59 -14.23 11.04 2.72
N SER A 60 -14.39 11.30 4.01
CA SER A 60 -13.32 11.12 4.98
C SER A 60 -12.82 9.68 4.99
N LEU A 61 -11.58 9.45 5.48
CA LEU A 61 -11.01 8.11 5.58
C LEU A 61 -11.92 7.15 6.36
N GLN A 62 -12.57 7.63 7.41
CA GLN A 62 -13.50 6.84 8.22
C GLN A 62 -14.73 6.42 7.42
N GLU A 63 -15.33 7.33 6.66
CA GLU A 63 -16.48 7.06 5.81
C GLU A 63 -16.12 6.10 4.67
N ALA A 64 -14.97 6.28 4.04
CA ALA A 64 -14.47 5.38 3.00
C ALA A 64 -14.26 3.96 3.53
N CYS A 65 -13.64 3.82 4.71
CA CYS A 65 -13.48 2.52 5.39
C CYS A 65 -14.83 1.87 5.71
N GLN A 66 -15.80 2.65 6.18
CA GLN A 66 -17.13 2.13 6.51
C GLN A 66 -17.93 1.71 5.26
N GLN A 67 -17.85 2.48 4.18
CA GLN A 67 -18.45 2.14 2.89
C GLN A 67 -17.82 0.87 2.28
N ALA A 68 -16.49 0.76 2.31
CA ALA A 68 -15.79 -0.43 1.84
C ALA A 68 -16.17 -1.66 2.67
N ALA A 69 -16.24 -1.53 4.00
CA ALA A 69 -16.71 -2.59 4.88
C ALA A 69 -18.14 -3.01 4.51
N GLN A 70 -19.07 -2.07 4.31
CA GLN A 70 -20.45 -2.36 3.91
C GLN A 70 -20.57 -3.03 2.54
N ALA A 71 -19.71 -2.67 1.58
CA ALA A 71 -19.67 -3.28 0.25
C ALA A 71 -19.13 -4.73 0.29
N LEU A 72 -18.22 -5.01 1.23
CA LEU A 72 -17.63 -6.33 1.47
C LEU A 72 -18.50 -7.22 2.37
N VAL A 73 -19.49 -6.67 3.09
CA VAL A 73 -20.49 -7.49 3.79
C VAL A 73 -21.19 -8.38 2.76
N PRO A 74 -21.21 -9.71 2.95
CA PRO A 74 -21.70 -10.66 1.94
C PRO A 74 -23.23 -10.56 1.80
N LYS A 75 -23.72 -9.53 1.12
CA LYS A 75 -25.16 -9.34 0.88
C LYS A 75 -25.72 -10.28 -0.18
N LYS A 76 -24.88 -11.06 -0.89
CA LYS A 76 -25.35 -11.98 -1.94
C LYS A 76 -25.19 -13.47 -1.62
N ALA A 77 -24.20 -13.86 -0.82
CA ALA A 77 -24.01 -15.28 -0.49
C ALA A 77 -25.15 -15.82 0.38
N SER A 78 -25.61 -15.06 1.38
CA SER A 78 -26.71 -15.48 2.25
C SER A 78 -28.06 -15.53 1.53
N GLN A 79 -28.31 -14.62 0.59
CA GLN A 79 -29.55 -14.62 -0.22
C GLN A 79 -29.59 -15.79 -1.21
N LEU A 80 -28.45 -16.12 -1.85
CA LEU A 80 -28.34 -17.31 -2.70
C LEU A 80 -28.48 -18.61 -1.91
N ILE A 81 -27.87 -18.71 -0.73
CA ILE A 81 -27.99 -19.89 0.14
C ILE A 81 -29.41 -20.03 0.71
N GLN A 82 -30.11 -18.93 0.99
CA GLN A 82 -31.53 -18.98 1.38
C GLN A 82 -32.45 -19.37 0.22
N ALA A 83 -32.20 -18.87 -1.00
CA ALA A 83 -32.96 -19.23 -2.19
C ALA A 83 -32.80 -20.73 -2.53
N MET A 84 -31.58 -21.27 -2.44
CA MET A 84 -31.31 -22.70 -2.71
C MET A 84 -31.84 -23.66 -1.62
N ARG A 85 -32.28 -23.15 -0.46
CA ARG A 85 -32.80 -23.98 0.64
C ARG A 85 -34.34 -24.02 0.67
N GLN A 86 -35.01 -23.26 -0.20
CA GLN A 86 -36.47 -23.24 -0.35
C GLN A 86 -36.98 -24.02 -1.58
N GLU A 87 -36.08 -24.69 -2.31
CA GLU A 87 -36.38 -25.72 -3.33
C GLU A 87 -36.11 -27.11 -2.75
#